data_AF-A0A7K3DN24-F1
#
_entry.id   AF-A0A7K3DN24-F1
#
_cell.length_a   1.000
_cell.length_b   1.000
_cell.length_c   1.000
_cell.angle_alpha   90.00
_cell.angle_beta   90.00
_cell.angle_gamma   90.00
#
_symmetry.space_group_name_H-M   'P 1'
#
loop_
_entity.id
_entity.type
_entity.pdbx_description
1 polymer ?
#
loop_
_entity_poly.entity_id
_entity_poly.type
_entity_poly.pdbx_seq_one_letter_code
_entity_poly.pdbx_strand_id
1 'polypeptide(L)'
;LLYAGVVDGARIVLFHDGLRLVRYAEPEHGTSGAALDFARVDGATGPESGAVVVDRADGNVRYLTAPWVTGAALRDLLEPSAAPRRLARSRDGVTAPFPSPAVSASCTAWNALALTDDGSTRLVTDLGELVPARLTAGRPDAPREARPGDWAATACSLGAARSHGVRTVNSWAYARQPLPEGAGEARWVCARAETWRGGGPRTLALFR
;
A
#
# COMPACT_ATOMS: atom_id res chain seq x y z
N LEU A 1 9.89 -4.43 20.28
CA LEU A 1 8.44 -4.19 20.36
C LEU A 1 8.15 -2.89 19.61
N LEU A 2 7.17 -2.88 18.72
CA LEU A 2 6.76 -1.69 17.97
C LEU A 2 5.46 -1.08 18.52
N TYR A 3 4.50 -1.91 18.93
CA TYR A 3 3.20 -1.47 19.42
C TYR A 3 2.54 -2.56 20.26
N ALA A 4 1.76 -2.14 21.26
CA ALA A 4 0.86 -3.00 22.02
C ALA A 4 -0.38 -2.18 22.43
N GLY A 5 -1.58 -2.63 22.08
CA GLY A 5 -2.80 -1.91 22.39
C GLY A 5 -4.07 -2.60 21.91
N VAL A 6 -5.24 -2.06 22.27
CA VAL A 6 -6.55 -2.56 21.84
C VAL A 6 -7.03 -1.78 20.62
N VAL A 7 -7.38 -2.48 19.56
CA VAL A 7 -7.89 -1.92 18.30
C VAL A 7 -9.05 -2.79 17.84
N ASP A 8 -10.23 -2.19 17.63
CA ASP A 8 -11.45 -2.88 17.19
C ASP A 8 -11.85 -4.10 18.04
N GLY A 9 -11.68 -4.00 19.36
CA GLY A 9 -12.00 -5.09 20.29
C GLY A 9 -11.01 -6.26 20.23
N ALA A 10 -9.82 -6.07 19.65
CA ALA A 10 -8.72 -7.03 19.65
C ALA A 10 -7.49 -6.44 20.34
N ARG A 11 -6.80 -7.24 21.17
CA ARG A 11 -5.46 -6.92 21.67
C ARG A 11 -4.45 -7.24 20.57
N ILE A 12 -3.71 -6.21 20.15
CA ILE A 12 -2.71 -6.33 19.09
C ILE A 12 -1.33 -6.07 19.67
N VAL A 13 -0.35 -6.89 19.30
CA VAL A 13 1.05 -6.67 19.59
C VAL A 13 1.87 -6.81 18.30
N LEU A 14 2.69 -5.80 18.00
CA LEU A 14 3.58 -5.78 16.84
C LEU A 14 5.03 -5.86 17.30
N PHE A 15 5.76 -6.83 16.74
CA PHE A 15 7.19 -7.01 16.96
C PHE A 15 7.97 -6.85 15.66
N HIS A 16 9.24 -6.47 15.79
CA HIS A 16 10.22 -6.47 14.73
C HIS A 16 11.52 -7.05 15.29
N ASP A 17 12.08 -8.04 14.60
CA ASP A 17 13.30 -8.74 15.03
C ASP A 17 14.57 -8.30 14.26
N GLY A 18 14.43 -7.34 13.33
CA GLY A 18 15.51 -6.88 12.44
C GLY A 18 15.36 -7.40 11.00
N LEU A 19 14.59 -8.46 10.78
CA LEU A 19 14.35 -9.07 9.46
C LEU A 19 12.87 -9.23 9.15
N ARG A 20 12.03 -9.35 10.18
CA ARG A 20 10.61 -9.71 10.07
C ARG A 20 9.77 -8.87 11.00
N LEU A 21 8.56 -8.61 10.55
CA LEU A 21 7.47 -8.14 11.38
C LEU A 21 6.63 -9.33 11.84
N VAL A 22 6.20 -9.27 13.09
CA VAL A 22 5.26 -10.23 13.67
C VAL A 22 4.09 -9.46 14.24
N ARG A 23 2.87 -9.83 13.83
CA ARG A 23 1.64 -9.31 14.39
C ARG A 23 0.94 -10.42 15.15
N TYR A 24 0.77 -10.24 16.44
CA TYR A 24 -0.11 -11.04 17.26
C TYR A 24 -1.43 -10.29 17.46
N ALA A 25 -2.55 -10.99 17.31
CA ALA A 25 -3.88 -10.45 17.53
C ALA A 25 -4.75 -11.47 18.25
N GLU A 26 -5.45 -11.05 19.31
CA GLU A 26 -6.48 -11.88 19.96
C GLU A 26 -7.71 -11.03 20.31
N PRO A 27 -8.90 -11.61 20.44
CA PRO A 27 -10.05 -10.88 20.96
C PRO A 27 -9.79 -10.30 22.36
N GLU A 28 -10.43 -9.19 22.68
CA GLU A 28 -10.38 -8.61 24.02
C GLU A 28 -11.08 -9.53 25.05
N HIS A 29 -12.06 -10.31 24.61
CA HIS A 29 -12.77 -11.27 25.46
C HIS A 29 -12.51 -12.71 25.00
N GLY A 30 -11.67 -13.42 25.77
CA GLY A 30 -11.23 -14.78 25.44
C GLY A 30 -10.07 -14.81 24.44
N THR A 31 -9.63 -16.02 24.06
CA THR A 31 -8.46 -16.24 23.18
C THR A 31 -8.79 -17.03 21.91
N SER A 32 -10.05 -17.44 21.76
CA SER A 32 -10.51 -18.14 20.54
C SER A 32 -10.40 -17.20 19.33
N GLY A 33 -9.72 -17.63 18.28
CA GLY A 33 -9.46 -16.79 17.10
C GLY A 33 -8.21 -15.92 17.19
N ALA A 34 -7.31 -16.20 18.14
CA ALA A 34 -5.99 -15.59 18.13
C ALA A 34 -5.22 -15.93 16.84
N ALA A 35 -4.53 -14.93 16.29
CA ALA A 35 -3.77 -15.02 15.06
C ALA A 35 -2.34 -14.53 15.25
N LEU A 36 -1.42 -15.14 14.51
CA LEU A 36 -0.02 -14.77 14.47
C LEU A 36 0.44 -14.68 13.01
N ASP A 37 0.68 -13.45 12.56
CA ASP A 37 1.07 -13.15 11.19
C ASP A 37 2.56 -12.81 11.12
N PHE A 38 3.24 -13.26 10.06
CA PHE A 38 4.64 -12.96 9.79
C PHE A 38 4.78 -12.25 8.45
N ALA A 39 5.59 -11.19 8.41
CA ALA A 39 6.00 -10.57 7.15
C ALA A 39 7.51 -10.38 7.09
N ARG A 40 8.07 -10.72 5.95
CA ARG A 40 9.46 -10.41 5.59
C ARG A 40 9.57 -8.90 5.36
N VAL A 41 10.57 -8.28 5.98
CA VAL A 41 10.94 -6.87 5.78
C VAL A 41 12.46 -6.71 5.70
N ASP A 42 13.16 -7.79 5.35
CA ASP A 42 14.59 -7.82 5.16
C ASP A 42 15.03 -6.72 4.18
N GLY A 43 15.93 -5.85 4.64
CA GLY A 43 16.44 -4.73 3.85
C GLY A 43 15.46 -3.57 3.63
N ALA A 44 14.36 -3.50 4.37
CA ALA A 44 13.44 -2.38 4.31
C ALA A 44 14.16 -1.04 4.54
N THR A 45 13.95 -0.11 3.62
CA THR A 45 14.50 1.24 3.71
C THR A 45 13.43 2.22 4.20
N GLY A 46 13.82 3.45 4.55
CA GLY A 46 12.89 4.50 5.02
C GLY A 46 11.57 4.61 4.22
N PRO A 47 11.62 4.64 2.87
CA PRO A 47 10.41 4.67 2.04
C PRO A 47 9.45 3.48 2.18
N GLU A 48 9.94 2.32 2.60
CA GLU A 48 9.16 1.08 2.77
C GLU A 48 8.75 0.85 4.24
N SER A 49 9.36 1.57 5.18
CA SER A 49 9.16 1.43 6.62
C SER A 49 8.13 2.40 7.19
N GLY A 50 7.30 3.05 6.36
CA GLY A 50 6.39 4.11 6.80
C GLY A 50 5.12 3.64 7.54
N ALA A 51 4.67 2.41 7.33
CA ALA A 51 3.45 1.90 7.94
C ALA A 51 3.39 0.37 7.99
N VAL A 52 2.66 -0.17 8.97
CA VAL A 52 2.37 -1.61 9.15
C VAL A 52 0.91 -1.77 9.52
N VAL A 53 0.26 -2.81 9.01
CA VAL A 53 -1.14 -3.12 9.34
C VAL A 53 -1.26 -3.53 10.81
N VAL A 54 -2.18 -2.90 11.52
CA VAL A 54 -2.55 -3.24 12.90
C VAL A 54 -3.82 -4.07 12.93
N ASP A 55 -4.78 -3.75 12.06
CA ASP A 55 -6.06 -4.44 12.02
C ASP A 55 -6.69 -4.42 10.62
N ARG A 56 -7.47 -5.47 10.34
CA ARG A 56 -8.44 -5.54 9.25
C ARG A 56 -9.75 -6.09 9.79
N ALA A 57 -10.76 -5.22 9.89
CA ALA A 57 -12.10 -5.56 10.33
C ALA A 57 -13.14 -4.88 9.43
N ASP A 58 -14.23 -5.60 9.14
CA ASP A 58 -15.40 -5.09 8.40
C ASP A 58 -15.05 -4.41 7.06
N GLY A 59 -14.09 -4.99 6.32
CA GLY A 59 -13.64 -4.46 5.04
C GLY A 59 -12.70 -3.24 5.13
N ASN A 60 -12.36 -2.79 6.33
CA ASN A 60 -11.46 -1.68 6.58
C ASN A 60 -10.07 -2.16 6.98
N VAL A 61 -9.09 -1.26 6.88
CA VAL A 61 -7.72 -1.45 7.35
C VAL A 61 -7.29 -0.28 8.23
N ARG A 62 -6.49 -0.58 9.25
CA ARG A 62 -5.79 0.40 10.09
C ARG A 62 -4.30 0.15 10.06
N TYR A 63 -3.53 1.23 10.04
CA TYR A 63 -2.07 1.17 10.03
C TYR A 63 -1.49 1.81 11.29
N LEU A 64 -0.47 1.16 11.86
CA LEU A 64 0.53 1.83 12.68
C LEU A 64 1.49 2.53 11.73
N THR A 65 1.62 3.84 11.89
CA THR A 65 2.58 4.64 11.13
C THR A 65 3.91 4.75 11.89
N ALA A 66 5.01 4.86 11.14
CA ALA A 66 6.31 5.05 11.76
C ALA A 66 6.42 6.41 12.50
N PRO A 67 7.30 6.53 13.51
CA PRO A 67 7.40 7.76 14.30
C PRO A 67 7.77 9.03 13.51
N TRP A 68 8.49 8.88 12.40
CA TRP A 68 8.87 10.00 11.52
C TRP A 68 7.77 10.43 10.55
N VAL A 69 6.69 9.65 10.42
CA VAL A 69 5.54 10.06 9.61
C VAL A 69 4.86 11.25 10.28
N THR A 70 4.75 12.35 9.55
CA THR A 70 4.12 13.60 10.01
C THR A 70 2.70 13.77 9.48
N GLY A 71 2.33 13.05 8.40
CA GLY A 71 1.01 13.13 7.79
C GLY A 71 0.51 11.80 7.24
N ALA A 72 -0.80 11.57 7.34
CA ALA A 72 -1.50 10.46 6.71
C ALA A 72 -2.77 10.97 6.03
N ALA A 73 -3.01 10.55 4.79
CA ALA A 73 -4.22 10.88 4.05
C ALA A 73 -4.64 9.75 3.12
N LEU A 74 -5.93 9.65 2.84
CA LEU A 74 -6.49 8.74 1.86
C LEU A 74 -6.49 9.41 0.47
N ARG A 75 -6.11 8.63 -0.54
CA ARG A 75 -6.22 8.97 -1.97
C ARG A 75 -6.95 7.85 -2.68
N ASP A 76 -8.07 8.16 -3.31
CA ASP A 76 -8.60 7.27 -4.33
C ASP A 76 -7.77 7.46 -5.61
N LEU A 77 -7.20 6.37 -6.13
CA LEU A 77 -6.44 6.42 -7.37
C LEU A 77 -7.35 6.59 -8.59
N LEU A 78 -8.61 6.16 -8.52
CA LEU A 78 -9.58 6.33 -9.63
C LEU A 78 -10.05 7.79 -9.76
N GLU A 79 -9.91 8.58 -8.69
CA GLU A 79 -10.24 10.01 -8.66
C GLU A 79 -8.98 10.87 -8.43
N PRO A 80 -8.04 10.91 -9.41
CA PRO A 80 -6.71 11.46 -9.19
C PRO A 80 -6.68 12.97 -8.91
N SER A 81 -7.70 13.71 -9.33
CA SER A 81 -7.86 15.15 -9.09
C SER A 81 -8.51 15.48 -7.75
N ALA A 82 -9.13 14.51 -7.07
CA ALA A 82 -9.76 14.74 -5.79
C ALA A 82 -8.74 15.18 -4.73
N ALA A 83 -9.17 16.02 -3.80
CA ALA A 83 -8.34 16.45 -2.69
C ALA A 83 -8.01 15.25 -1.76
N PRO A 84 -6.81 15.20 -1.16
CA PRO A 84 -6.48 14.17 -0.19
C PRO A 84 -7.39 14.29 1.04
N ARG A 85 -7.99 13.17 1.48
CA ARG A 85 -8.78 13.15 2.72
C ARG A 85 -7.85 12.82 3.88
N ARG A 86 -7.60 13.81 4.75
CA ARG A 86 -6.78 13.61 5.95
C ARG A 86 -7.30 12.43 6.78
N LEU A 87 -6.39 11.54 7.19
CA LEU A 87 -6.69 10.47 8.14
C LEU A 87 -6.19 10.87 9.51
N ALA A 88 -7.07 10.83 10.50
CA ALA A 88 -6.68 11.00 11.89
C ALA A 88 -5.72 9.89 12.32
N ARG A 89 -4.84 10.19 13.26
CA ARG A 89 -3.94 9.23 13.91
C ARG A 89 -4.12 9.33 15.41
N SER A 90 -4.15 8.20 16.10
CA SER A 90 -4.08 8.16 17.56
C SER A 90 -2.72 8.70 18.04
N ARG A 91 -2.60 8.93 19.35
CA ARG A 91 -1.32 9.29 19.99
C ARG A 91 -0.20 8.27 19.72
N ASP A 92 -0.59 7.00 19.55
CA ASP A 92 0.33 5.88 19.31
C ASP A 92 0.61 5.70 17.80
N GLY A 93 0.07 6.56 16.94
CA GLY A 93 0.31 6.55 15.50
C GLY A 93 -0.62 5.63 14.70
N VAL A 94 -1.67 5.07 15.29
CA VAL A 94 -2.65 4.22 14.59
C VAL A 94 -3.62 5.09 13.80
N THR A 95 -3.77 4.83 12.50
CA THR A 95 -4.69 5.58 11.64
C THR A 95 -6.16 5.28 11.97
N ALA A 96 -7.04 6.23 11.68
CA ALA A 96 -8.46 5.94 11.49
C ALA A 96 -8.66 4.85 10.41
N PRO A 97 -9.73 4.03 10.49
CA PRO A 97 -10.00 3.04 9.47
C PRO A 97 -10.32 3.66 8.12
N PHE A 98 -10.03 2.91 7.06
CA PHE A 98 -10.56 3.19 5.73
C PHE A 98 -10.77 1.90 4.93
N PRO A 99 -11.65 1.92 3.90
CA PRO A 99 -11.93 0.72 3.11
C PRO A 99 -10.68 0.21 2.41
N SER A 100 -10.33 -1.06 2.67
CA SER A 100 -9.15 -1.69 2.09
C SER A 100 -9.42 -2.15 0.66
N PRO A 101 -8.57 -1.79 -0.32
CA PRO A 101 -8.66 -2.35 -1.65
C PRO A 101 -8.30 -3.85 -1.68
N ALA A 102 -7.68 -4.45 -0.64
CA ALA A 102 -7.28 -5.85 -0.66
C ALA A 102 -8.47 -6.83 -0.63
N VAL A 103 -9.57 -6.42 -0.01
CA VAL A 103 -10.79 -7.23 0.17
C VAL A 103 -11.95 -6.76 -0.72
N SER A 104 -11.74 -5.73 -1.53
CA SER A 104 -12.77 -5.26 -2.47
C SER A 104 -12.96 -6.25 -3.63
N ALA A 105 -14.23 -6.60 -3.88
CA ALA A 105 -14.66 -7.47 -4.98
C ALA A 105 -14.80 -6.71 -6.32
N SER A 106 -15.16 -5.42 -6.27
CA SER A 106 -15.25 -4.54 -7.44
C SER A 106 -14.19 -3.43 -7.36
N CYS A 107 -13.80 -2.88 -8.50
CA CYS A 107 -12.88 -1.74 -8.57
C CYS A 107 -13.63 -0.46 -8.94
N THR A 108 -14.51 -0.02 -8.05
CA THR A 108 -15.18 1.29 -8.15
C THR A 108 -14.40 2.40 -7.44
N ALA A 109 -13.46 2.01 -6.57
CA ALA A 109 -12.47 2.88 -5.93
C ALA A 109 -11.19 2.07 -5.69
N TRP A 110 -10.05 2.73 -5.64
CA TRP A 110 -8.79 2.13 -5.20
C TRP A 110 -8.10 3.04 -4.19
N ASN A 111 -8.35 2.78 -2.92
CA ASN A 111 -7.84 3.57 -1.81
C ASN A 111 -6.35 3.29 -1.54
N ALA A 112 -5.50 4.28 -1.80
CA ALA A 112 -4.11 4.33 -1.38
C ALA A 112 -3.93 5.23 -0.15
N LEU A 113 -2.99 4.85 0.72
CA LEU A 113 -2.56 5.65 1.86
C LEU A 113 -1.40 6.54 1.41
N ALA A 114 -1.60 7.85 1.47
CA ALA A 114 -0.55 8.83 1.34
C ALA A 114 0.12 9.06 2.70
N LEU A 115 1.43 8.78 2.79
CA LEU A 115 2.26 9.00 3.97
C LEU A 115 3.22 10.14 3.69
N THR A 116 3.23 11.12 4.59
CA THR A 116 4.14 12.27 4.52
C THR A 116 5.19 12.15 5.60
N ASP A 117 6.46 12.29 5.22
CA ASP A 117 7.63 12.49 6.10
C ASP A 117 8.68 13.35 5.37
N ASP A 118 9.64 13.94 6.08
CA ASP A 118 10.83 14.63 5.52
C ASP A 118 10.63 15.40 4.20
N GLY A 119 9.51 16.14 4.10
CA GLY A 119 9.14 16.94 2.92
C GLY A 119 8.64 16.16 1.69
N SER A 120 8.55 14.82 1.77
CA SER A 120 8.06 13.93 0.72
C SER A 120 6.70 13.33 1.07
N THR A 121 5.88 13.04 0.06
CA THR A 121 4.68 12.22 0.23
C THR A 121 4.78 11.01 -0.68
N ARG A 122 4.59 9.82 -0.11
CA ARG A 122 4.54 8.55 -0.86
C ARG A 122 3.17 7.92 -0.78
N LEU A 123 2.79 7.25 -1.86
CA LEU A 123 1.59 6.44 -1.90
C LEU A 123 1.96 5.00 -1.58
N VAL A 124 1.25 4.40 -0.64
CA VAL A 124 1.30 2.96 -0.36
C VAL A 124 -0.09 2.37 -0.53
N THR A 125 -0.18 1.09 -0.88
CA THR A 125 -1.47 0.43 -1.12
C THR A 125 -1.56 -0.92 -0.43
N ASP A 126 -2.77 -1.25 0.01
CA ASP A 126 -3.05 -2.54 0.63
C ASP A 126 -3.18 -3.63 -0.45
N LEU A 127 -2.24 -4.57 -0.46
CA LEU A 127 -2.27 -5.76 -1.31
C LEU A 127 -2.55 -7.04 -0.50
N GLY A 128 -3.03 -6.91 0.74
CA GLY A 128 -3.38 -8.03 1.61
C GLY A 128 -2.25 -8.52 2.54
N GLU A 129 -1.11 -7.83 2.54
CA GLU A 129 0.07 -8.17 3.34
C GLU A 129 0.17 -7.32 4.62
N LEU A 130 1.01 -7.67 5.60
CA LEU A 130 1.20 -6.83 6.79
C LEU A 130 1.84 -5.47 6.48
N VAL A 131 2.66 -5.41 5.42
CA VAL A 131 3.30 -4.17 4.98
C VAL A 131 2.67 -3.75 3.66
N PRO A 132 2.18 -2.50 3.55
CA PRO A 132 1.59 -2.02 2.31
C PRO A 132 2.67 -1.83 1.24
N ALA A 133 2.33 -2.05 -0.02
CA ALA A 133 3.26 -1.89 -1.13
C ALA A 133 3.42 -0.41 -1.50
N ARG A 134 4.66 0.07 -1.61
CA ARG A 134 4.95 1.42 -2.12
C ARG A 134 4.61 1.52 -3.60
N LEU A 135 3.95 2.59 -3.99
CA LEU A 135 3.66 2.89 -5.38
C LEU A 135 4.65 3.91 -5.91
N THR A 136 5.32 3.56 -7.01
CA THR A 136 6.28 4.41 -7.72
C THR A 136 5.90 4.54 -9.18
N ALA A 137 6.47 5.54 -9.85
CA ALA A 137 6.29 5.73 -11.28
C ALA A 137 7.58 6.22 -11.94
N GLY A 138 7.66 6.06 -13.25
CA GLY A 138 8.82 6.48 -14.03
C GLY A 138 9.78 5.33 -14.32
N ARG A 139 10.89 5.66 -14.99
CA ARG A 139 11.78 4.65 -15.56
C ARG A 139 12.27 3.66 -14.49
N PRO A 140 12.43 2.36 -14.83
CA PRO A 140 12.84 1.35 -13.85
C PRO A 140 14.19 1.60 -13.15
N ASP A 141 15.10 2.35 -13.79
CA ASP A 141 16.41 2.74 -13.27
C ASP A 141 16.37 4.02 -12.42
N ALA A 142 15.29 4.78 -12.48
CA ALA A 142 15.09 6.02 -11.73
C ALA A 142 13.61 6.20 -11.35
N PRO A 143 13.03 5.30 -10.54
CA PRO A 143 11.65 5.43 -10.09
C PRO A 143 11.53 6.65 -9.16
N ARG A 144 10.43 7.38 -9.29
CA ARG A 144 10.02 8.45 -8.37
C ARG A 144 8.80 8.04 -7.58
N GLU A 145 8.49 8.79 -6.51
CA GLU A 145 7.21 8.65 -5.83
C GLU A 145 6.05 8.84 -6.82
N ALA A 146 5.06 7.96 -6.73
CA ALA A 146 3.87 8.04 -7.57
C ALA A 146 2.97 9.19 -7.14
N ARG A 147 2.33 9.82 -8.11
CA ARG A 147 1.17 10.68 -7.95
C ARG A 147 -0.08 9.86 -8.31
N PRO A 148 -1.28 10.21 -7.81
CA PRO A 148 -2.49 9.46 -8.13
C PRO A 148 -2.75 9.30 -9.63
N GLY A 149 -2.50 10.36 -10.42
CA GLY A 149 -2.65 10.33 -11.88
C GLY A 149 -1.71 9.36 -12.62
N ASP A 150 -0.62 8.88 -11.99
CA ASP A 150 0.24 7.86 -12.59
C ASP A 150 -0.41 6.48 -12.62
N TRP A 151 -1.34 6.25 -11.70
CA TRP A 151 -2.02 4.96 -11.51
C TRP A 151 -3.48 4.98 -11.91
N ALA A 152 -4.11 6.15 -12.11
CA ALA A 152 -5.56 6.25 -12.28
C ALA A 152 -6.14 5.30 -13.35
N ALA A 153 -5.51 5.21 -14.51
CA ALA A 153 -5.96 4.33 -15.60
C ALA A 153 -5.72 2.83 -15.33
N THR A 154 -4.84 2.49 -14.39
CA THR A 154 -4.34 1.12 -14.16
C THR A 154 -4.49 0.67 -12.71
N ALA A 155 -5.16 1.44 -11.85
CA ALA A 155 -5.21 1.16 -10.42
C ALA A 155 -5.84 -0.21 -10.15
N CYS A 156 -6.89 -0.57 -10.88
CA CYS A 156 -7.55 -1.86 -10.75
C CYS A 156 -6.65 -3.07 -11.07
N SER A 157 -5.62 -2.91 -11.90
CA SER A 157 -4.69 -4.01 -12.19
C SER A 157 -3.78 -4.35 -11.01
N LEU A 158 -3.67 -3.48 -10.01
CA LEU A 158 -2.93 -3.77 -8.77
C LEU A 158 -3.52 -4.99 -8.04
N GLY A 159 -4.79 -5.35 -8.29
CA GLY A 159 -5.40 -6.58 -7.78
C GLY A 159 -4.63 -7.86 -8.15
N ALA A 160 -3.95 -7.88 -9.30
CA ALA A 160 -3.15 -9.02 -9.73
C ALA A 160 -1.84 -9.21 -8.95
N ALA A 161 -1.48 -8.24 -8.09
CA ALA A 161 -0.30 -8.29 -7.23
C ALA A 161 -0.63 -8.65 -5.76
N ARG A 162 -1.90 -8.89 -5.43
CA ARG A 162 -2.34 -9.25 -4.06
C ARG A 162 -1.67 -10.53 -3.55
N SER A 163 -1.41 -10.58 -2.25
CA SER A 163 -0.97 -11.78 -1.52
C SER A 163 0.33 -12.42 -2.03
N HIS A 164 1.29 -11.58 -2.47
CA HIS A 164 2.56 -12.01 -3.05
C HIS A 164 3.79 -11.41 -2.36
N GLY A 165 3.65 -10.85 -1.15
CA GLY A 165 4.75 -10.25 -0.40
C GLY A 165 5.42 -9.09 -1.16
N VAL A 166 4.60 -8.25 -1.79
CA VAL A 166 5.05 -7.13 -2.63
C VAL A 166 5.52 -5.97 -1.76
N ARG A 167 6.75 -5.49 -1.99
CA ARG A 167 7.32 -4.31 -1.31
C ARG A 167 7.06 -3.02 -2.07
N THR A 168 7.13 -3.07 -3.40
CA THR A 168 6.99 -1.90 -4.28
C THR A 168 6.33 -2.32 -5.59
N VAL A 169 5.47 -1.47 -6.15
CA VAL A 169 5.01 -1.55 -7.54
C VAL A 169 5.43 -0.30 -8.28
N ASN A 170 6.14 -0.44 -9.39
CA ASN A 170 6.53 0.66 -10.28
C ASN A 170 5.72 0.63 -11.58
N SER A 171 5.29 1.80 -12.07
CA SER A 171 4.57 1.96 -13.34
C SER A 171 5.32 2.88 -14.30
N TRP A 172 5.52 2.45 -15.56
CA TRP A 172 6.15 3.29 -16.59
C TRP A 172 5.63 3.03 -17.98
N ALA A 173 5.50 4.09 -18.78
CA ALA A 173 5.24 3.95 -20.21
C ALA A 173 6.50 3.47 -20.92
N TYR A 174 6.39 2.38 -21.69
CA TYR A 174 7.50 1.83 -22.48
C TYR A 174 7.29 2.00 -23.99
N ALA A 175 6.05 2.18 -24.44
CA ALA A 175 5.75 2.49 -25.84
C ALA A 175 4.59 3.48 -25.94
N ARG A 176 4.59 4.25 -27.03
CA ARG A 176 3.54 5.21 -27.40
C ARG A 176 3.17 4.99 -28.86
N GLN A 177 1.89 5.08 -29.18
CA GLN A 177 1.39 4.85 -30.53
C GLN A 177 0.37 5.94 -30.88
N PRO A 178 0.57 6.72 -31.96
CA PRO A 178 -0.47 7.58 -32.49
C PRO A 178 -1.69 6.75 -32.90
N LEU A 179 -2.87 7.18 -32.48
CA LEU A 179 -4.12 6.54 -32.87
C LEU A 179 -4.58 7.02 -34.25
N PRO A 180 -5.27 6.17 -35.04
CA PRO A 180 -5.83 6.57 -36.32
C PRO A 180 -6.78 7.77 -36.20
N GLU A 181 -7.00 8.44 -37.33
CA GLU A 181 -8.03 9.50 -37.45
C GLU A 181 -7.88 10.67 -36.46
N GLY A 182 -6.67 10.89 -35.93
CA GLY A 182 -6.41 11.98 -34.99
C GLY A 182 -6.98 11.74 -33.59
N ALA A 183 -7.31 10.48 -33.22
CA ALA A 183 -7.86 10.11 -31.92
C ALA A 183 -6.86 10.23 -30.74
N GLY A 184 -5.69 10.82 -30.95
CA GLY A 184 -4.67 11.08 -29.93
C GLY A 184 -3.55 10.04 -29.91
N GLU A 185 -3.04 9.76 -28.71
CA GLU A 185 -1.91 8.86 -28.48
C GLU A 185 -2.28 7.79 -27.46
N ALA A 186 -2.10 6.53 -27.80
CA ALA A 186 -2.16 5.41 -26.87
C ALA A 186 -0.81 5.16 -26.21
N ARG A 187 -0.83 4.70 -24.97
CA ARG A 187 0.38 4.38 -24.20
C ARG A 187 0.35 2.97 -23.67
N TRP A 188 1.45 2.27 -23.90
CA TRP A 188 1.70 0.98 -23.28
C TRP A 188 2.50 1.19 -22.00
N VAL A 189 1.92 0.73 -20.90
CA VAL A 189 2.45 0.86 -19.54
C VAL A 189 2.85 -0.50 -19.02
N CYS A 190 4.01 -0.57 -18.39
CA CYS A 190 4.45 -1.74 -17.66
C CYS A 190 4.28 -1.45 -16.17
N ALA A 191 3.61 -2.34 -15.45
CA ALA A 191 3.56 -2.36 -13.99
C ALA A 191 4.39 -3.53 -13.49
N ARG A 192 5.42 -3.25 -12.67
CA ARG A 192 6.31 -4.25 -12.08
C ARG A 192 6.19 -4.25 -10.57
N ALA A 193 5.75 -5.38 -10.00
CA ALA A 193 5.70 -5.63 -8.58
C ALA A 193 6.96 -6.36 -8.13
N GLU A 194 7.74 -5.73 -7.26
CA GLU A 194 8.91 -6.30 -6.62
C GLU A 194 8.52 -6.84 -5.25
N THR A 195 9.09 -8.00 -4.88
CA THR A 195 8.75 -8.71 -3.64
C THR A 195 9.90 -8.71 -2.65
N TRP A 196 9.60 -8.88 -1.37
CA TRP A 196 10.60 -9.06 -0.31
C TRP A 196 11.51 -10.27 -0.53
N ARG A 197 11.06 -11.28 -1.31
CA ARG A 197 11.86 -12.48 -1.61
C ARG A 197 12.99 -12.23 -2.60
N GLY A 198 12.91 -11.14 -3.38
CA GLY A 198 13.78 -10.94 -4.54
C GLY A 198 13.54 -11.97 -5.66
N GLY A 199 14.24 -11.82 -6.80
CA GLY A 199 14.38 -12.87 -7.82
C GLY A 199 13.15 -13.26 -8.65
N GLY A 200 11.98 -12.63 -8.46
CA GLY A 200 10.77 -12.97 -9.21
C GLY A 200 9.76 -11.83 -9.28
N PRO A 201 10.09 -10.69 -9.93
CA PRO A 201 9.14 -9.59 -10.08
C PRO A 201 7.96 -10.04 -10.94
N ARG A 202 6.75 -9.64 -10.54
CA ARG A 202 5.55 -9.84 -11.37
C ARG A 202 5.38 -8.63 -12.27
N THR A 203 5.17 -8.87 -13.56
CA THR A 203 5.09 -7.80 -14.56
C THR A 203 3.81 -7.92 -15.35
N LEU A 204 3.12 -6.79 -15.53
CA LEU A 204 1.92 -6.66 -16.34
C LEU A 204 2.16 -5.60 -17.41
N ALA A 205 1.80 -5.91 -18.65
CA ALA A 205 1.69 -4.94 -19.73
C ALA A 205 0.24 -4.47 -19.84
N LEU A 206 0.04 -3.17 -19.86
CA LEU A 206 -1.26 -2.51 -19.78
C LEU A 206 -1.36 -1.50 -20.91
N PHE A 207 -2.57 -1.36 -21.47
CA PHE A 207 -2.89 -0.39 -22.49
C PHE A 207 -3.75 0.72 -21.87
N ARG A 208 -3.44 1.98 -22.17
CA ARG A 208 -4.23 3.14 -21.79
C ARG A 208 -4.28 4.19 -22.89
#